data_AF-A0AAJ7Q1G3-F1
#
_entry.id   AF-A0AAJ7Q1G3-F1
#
_cell.length_a   1.000
_cell.length_b   1.000
_cell.length_c   1.000
_cell.angle_alpha   90.00
_cell.angle_beta   90.00
_cell.angle_gamma   90.00
#
_symmetry.space_group_name_H-M   'P 1'
#
loop_
_entity.id
_entity.type
_entity.pdbx_description
1 polymer ?
#
loop_
_entity_poly.entity_id
_entity_poly.type
_entity_poly.pdbx_seq_one_letter_code
_entity_poly.pdbx_strand_id
1 'polypeptide(L)'
;MQIGWCTLNCRFNQEEGVGDTPDSYAYDGNRVRKWNVTTTNYGKSWAAGDIVSCLIDLDEGTITFCLNGQSLGTAFTNIKMGPGVAYFPAISLSFKESVAFNFGSRPLRYPVDGYLPLQNPPSADLTKAHKLLGYIKNVLSTSIDTQEDRLLEKDCALWRLHGEPTVLIALAHIFNHFAPLM
;
A
#
# COMPACT_ATOMS: atom_id res chain seq x y z
N MET A 1 -1.24 18.36 6.45
CA MET A 1 -0.65 17.01 6.36
C MET A 1 0.84 17.08 6.07
N GLN A 2 1.65 16.38 6.86
CA GLN A 2 3.08 16.15 6.61
C GLN A 2 3.33 14.65 6.65
N ILE A 3 4.01 14.09 5.64
CA ILE A 3 4.31 12.65 5.55
C ILE A 3 5.80 12.41 5.38
N GLY A 4 6.34 11.37 5.99
CA GLY A 4 7.73 10.98 5.79
C GLY A 4 8.22 9.98 6.82
N TRP A 5 9.39 10.26 7.39
CA TRP A 5 10.15 9.32 8.20
C TRP A 5 10.59 9.96 9.52
N CYS A 6 10.62 9.19 10.60
CA CYS A 6 11.21 9.62 11.87
C CYS A 6 12.04 8.52 12.52
N THR A 7 12.96 8.90 13.39
CA THR A 7 13.66 7.95 14.27
C THR A 7 12.91 7.76 15.59
N LEU A 8 13.33 6.79 16.40
CA LEU A 8 12.79 6.56 17.75
C LEU A 8 12.97 7.74 18.71
N ASN A 9 13.89 8.67 18.41
CA ASN A 9 14.14 9.82 19.27
C ASN A 9 13.16 10.97 19.02
N CYS A 10 12.35 10.88 17.97
CA CYS A 10 11.37 11.90 17.64
C CYS A 10 10.27 11.96 18.71
N ARG A 11 10.04 13.16 19.25
CA ARG A 11 8.96 13.43 20.21
C ARG A 11 7.92 14.30 19.53
N PHE A 12 6.69 13.81 19.47
CA PHE A 12 5.57 14.55 18.88
C PHE A 12 4.69 15.15 19.97
N ASN A 13 4.10 16.30 19.68
CA ASN A 13 3.09 16.94 20.53
C ASN A 13 2.04 17.64 19.64
N GLN A 14 1.22 18.51 20.23
CA GLN A 14 0.16 19.21 19.48
C GLN A 14 0.71 20.28 18.50
N GLU A 15 1.91 20.78 18.74
CA GLU A 15 2.55 21.84 17.97
C GLU A 15 3.64 21.30 17.03
N GLU A 16 4.28 20.18 17.40
CA GLU A 16 5.40 19.57 16.67
C GLU A 16 5.02 18.23 16.07
N GLY A 17 4.98 18.19 14.73
CA GLY A 17 4.71 17.01 13.93
C GLY A 17 5.96 16.42 13.25
N VAL A 18 5.72 15.58 12.25
CA VAL A 18 6.78 14.99 11.43
C VAL A 18 7.45 16.07 10.60
N GLY A 19 8.77 16.15 10.68
CA GLY A 19 9.56 17.18 10.02
C GLY A 19 9.84 18.41 10.87
N ASP A 20 9.22 18.55 12.04
CA ASP A 20 9.49 19.69 12.96
C ASP A 20 10.65 19.41 13.92
N THR A 21 11.17 18.18 13.94
CA THR A 21 12.31 17.77 14.82
C THR A 21 13.56 17.41 14.00
N PRO A 22 14.77 17.44 14.60
CA PRO A 22 15.99 16.99 13.93
C PRO A 22 15.96 15.51 13.53
N ASP A 23 15.19 14.70 14.25
CA ASP A 23 15.06 13.26 14.09
C ASP A 23 13.87 12.86 13.18
N SER A 24 13.28 13.81 12.45
CA SER A 24 12.21 13.53 11.48
C SER A 24 12.31 14.37 10.20
N TYR A 25 11.84 13.78 9.11
CA TYR A 25 11.93 14.32 7.76
C TYR A 25 10.57 14.18 7.09
N ALA A 26 10.02 15.28 6.57
CA ALA A 26 8.69 15.26 5.98
C ALA A 26 8.58 16.02 4.67
N TYR A 27 7.56 15.65 3.93
CA TYR A 27 7.02 16.35 2.78
C TYR A 27 5.60 16.82 3.08
N ASP A 28 5.34 18.09 2.76
CA ASP A 28 4.03 18.74 2.80
C ASP A 28 3.69 19.23 1.39
N GLY A 29 2.90 18.44 0.66
CA GLY A 29 2.45 18.79 -0.67
C GLY A 29 1.34 19.85 -0.69
N ASN A 30 0.74 20.22 0.44
CA ASN A 30 -0.19 21.36 0.46
C ASN A 30 0.58 22.68 0.45
N ARG A 31 1.70 22.74 1.18
CA ARG A 31 2.60 23.91 1.21
C ARG A 31 3.76 23.81 0.22
N VAL A 32 3.87 22.70 -0.52
CA VAL A 32 4.93 22.41 -1.51
C VAL A 32 6.33 22.57 -0.90
N ARG A 33 6.52 21.90 0.24
CA ARG A 33 7.69 22.06 1.10
C ARG A 33 8.18 20.75 1.66
N LYS A 34 9.48 20.68 1.94
CA LYS A 34 10.08 19.65 2.79
C LYS A 34 10.44 20.26 4.16
N TRP A 35 10.42 19.42 5.20
CA TRP A 35 10.56 19.81 6.61
C TRP A 35 11.57 18.91 7.32
N ASN A 36 12.55 19.52 7.98
CA ASN A 36 13.43 18.91 8.99
C ASN A 36 13.93 20.04 9.91
N VAL A 37 13.19 20.33 10.98
CA VAL A 37 13.27 21.53 11.83
C VAL A 37 12.94 22.83 11.10
N THR A 38 13.54 23.04 9.94
CA THR A 38 13.32 24.16 9.04
C THR A 38 12.63 23.69 7.76
N THR A 39 12.00 24.62 7.05
CA THR A 39 11.26 24.33 5.83
C THR A 39 11.90 24.97 4.59
N THR A 40 11.93 24.21 3.50
CA THR A 40 12.42 24.68 2.19
C THR A 40 11.46 24.23 1.07
N ASN A 41 11.43 24.98 -0.03
CA ASN A 41 10.60 24.64 -1.19
C ASN A 41 11.04 23.29 -1.78
N TYR A 42 10.07 22.41 -2.02
CA TYR A 42 10.33 21.09 -2.58
C TYR A 42 9.02 20.45 -3.08
N GLY A 43 9.10 19.75 -4.20
CA GLY A 43 7.98 18.95 -4.71
C GLY A 43 6.94 19.73 -5.50
N LYS A 44 5.70 19.23 -5.49
CA LYS A 44 4.55 19.76 -6.26
C LYS A 44 3.30 19.77 -5.38
N SER A 45 2.29 20.54 -5.72
CA SER A 45 1.01 20.45 -5.00
C SER A 45 0.37 19.06 -5.18
N TRP A 46 -0.17 18.47 -4.12
CA TRP A 46 -1.02 17.27 -4.21
C TRP A 46 -2.52 17.63 -4.19
N ALA A 47 -3.36 16.67 -4.57
CA ALA A 47 -4.81 16.73 -4.45
C ALA A 47 -5.36 15.45 -3.82
N ALA A 48 -6.64 15.49 -3.43
CA ALA A 48 -7.33 14.31 -2.94
C ALA A 48 -7.30 13.18 -3.99
N GLY A 49 -6.90 11.98 -3.56
CA GLY A 49 -6.76 10.81 -4.43
C GLY A 49 -5.35 10.62 -5.02
N ASP A 50 -4.46 11.60 -4.87
CA ASP A 50 -3.05 11.43 -5.23
C ASP A 50 -2.36 10.39 -4.34
N ILE A 51 -1.34 9.76 -4.90
CA ILE A 51 -0.53 8.76 -4.21
C ILE A 51 0.90 9.29 -4.09
N VAL A 52 1.38 9.34 -2.86
CA VAL A 52 2.77 9.68 -2.57
C VAL A 52 3.53 8.42 -2.18
N SER A 53 4.58 8.10 -2.92
CA SER A 53 5.57 7.10 -2.50
C SER A 53 6.66 7.80 -1.70
N CYS A 54 6.97 7.28 -0.51
CA CYS A 54 8.03 7.77 0.36
C CYS A 54 9.19 6.77 0.32
N LEU A 55 10.33 7.18 -0.22
CA LEU A 55 11.49 6.33 -0.43
C LEU A 55 12.59 6.73 0.57
N ILE A 56 13.24 5.74 1.16
CA ILE A 56 14.41 5.92 2.00
C ILE A 56 15.49 4.94 1.56
N ASP A 57 16.67 5.47 1.30
CA ASP A 57 17.87 4.71 0.98
C ASP A 57 18.85 4.88 2.14
N LEU A 58 19.08 3.79 2.88
CA LEU A 58 19.97 3.78 4.04
C LEU A 58 21.42 3.44 3.68
N ASP A 59 21.67 3.01 2.43
CA ASP A 59 23.03 2.79 1.93
C ASP A 59 23.61 4.13 1.45
N GLU A 60 22.81 4.91 0.71
CA GLU A 60 23.19 6.26 0.23
C GLU A 60 22.82 7.39 1.20
N GLY A 61 22.03 7.09 2.23
CA GLY A 61 21.58 8.07 3.22
C GLY A 61 20.68 9.16 2.63
N THR A 62 19.73 8.78 1.79
CA THR A 62 18.83 9.72 1.10
C THR A 62 17.35 9.43 1.35
N ILE A 63 16.53 10.47 1.28
CA ILE A 63 15.06 10.36 1.26
C ILE A 63 14.55 11.05 0.00
N THR A 64 13.66 10.38 -0.72
CA THR A 64 13.03 10.85 -1.95
C THR A 64 11.52 10.67 -1.87
N PHE A 65 10.76 11.59 -2.46
CA PHE A 65 9.31 11.45 -2.58
C PHE A 65 8.90 11.40 -4.05
N CYS A 66 7.93 10.56 -4.37
CA CYS A 66 7.31 10.51 -5.70
C CYS A 66 5.83 10.86 -5.59
N LEU A 67 5.31 11.67 -6.51
CA LEU A 67 3.88 11.96 -6.63
C LEU A 67 3.34 11.28 -7.88
N ASN A 68 2.37 10.38 -7.72
CA ASN A 68 1.76 9.61 -8.80
C ASN A 68 2.80 8.92 -9.71
N GLY A 69 3.80 8.30 -9.09
CA GLY A 69 4.90 7.60 -9.78
C GLY A 69 5.99 8.50 -10.34
N GLN A 70 5.84 9.83 -10.31
CA GLN A 70 6.90 10.75 -10.75
C GLN A 70 7.77 11.18 -9.57
N SER A 71 9.08 10.99 -9.68
CA SER A 71 10.04 11.50 -8.68
C SER A 71 9.97 13.03 -8.59
N LEU A 72 10.00 13.54 -7.37
CA LEU A 72 10.08 14.97 -7.07
C LEU A 72 11.54 15.44 -6.87
N GLY A 73 12.50 14.57 -7.13
CA GLY A 73 13.92 14.76 -6.84
C GLY A 73 14.28 14.36 -5.41
N THR A 74 15.58 14.29 -5.09
CA THR A 74 16.04 13.94 -3.74
C THR A 74 15.63 15.04 -2.74
N ALA A 75 14.88 14.67 -1.71
CA ALA A 75 14.42 15.59 -0.68
C ALA A 75 15.51 15.84 0.36
N PHE A 76 16.16 14.79 0.83
CA PHE A 76 17.18 14.87 1.88
C PHE A 76 18.36 13.99 1.51
N THR A 77 19.55 14.48 1.83
CA THR A 77 20.83 13.76 1.72
C THR A 77 21.52 13.80 3.07
N ASN A 78 22.47 12.88 3.30
CA ASN A 78 23.21 12.78 4.56
C ASN A 78 22.28 12.65 5.77
N ILE A 79 21.22 11.83 5.65
CA ILE A 79 20.35 11.55 6.80
C ILE A 79 21.14 10.82 7.89
N LYS A 80 20.69 10.94 9.14
CA LYS A 80 21.35 10.31 10.29
C LYS A 80 21.39 8.79 10.10
N MET A 81 22.57 8.20 10.17
CA MET A 81 22.80 6.76 10.04
C MET A 81 23.79 6.28 11.10
N GLY A 82 23.81 4.98 11.34
CA GLY A 82 24.74 4.33 12.26
C GLY A 82 24.08 3.34 13.20
N PRO A 83 24.87 2.67 14.07
CA PRO A 83 24.35 1.70 15.01
C PRO A 83 23.23 2.26 15.89
N GLY A 84 22.13 1.52 15.99
CA GLY A 84 20.97 1.92 16.80
C GLY A 84 20.06 2.97 16.17
N VAL A 85 20.34 3.41 14.94
CA VAL A 85 19.43 4.29 14.18
C VAL A 85 18.49 3.44 13.33
N ALA A 86 17.19 3.65 13.51
CA ALA A 86 16.15 3.05 12.69
C ALA A 86 15.12 4.13 12.33
N TYR A 87 14.53 4.00 11.15
CA TYR A 87 13.51 4.89 10.64
C TYR A 87 12.15 4.19 10.59
N PHE A 88 11.12 4.97 10.90
CA PHE A 88 9.73 4.54 10.92
C PHE A 88 8.91 5.49 10.04
N PRO A 89 7.94 4.97 9.27
CA PRO A 89 6.98 5.82 8.58
C PRO A 89 6.23 6.67 9.60
N ALA A 90 6.09 7.95 9.30
CA ALA A 90 5.43 8.89 10.19
C ALA A 90 4.56 9.86 9.40
N ILE A 91 3.45 10.26 10.02
CA ILE A 91 2.52 11.25 9.47
C ILE A 91 1.99 12.18 10.57
N SER A 92 1.78 13.44 10.20
CA SER A 92 1.00 14.40 10.97
C SER A 92 -0.21 14.84 10.16
N LEU A 93 -1.39 14.70 10.78
CA LEU A 93 -2.68 15.06 10.21
C LEU A 93 -3.30 16.21 11.00
N SER A 94 -3.85 17.17 10.27
CA SER A 94 -4.72 18.22 10.81
C SER A 94 -6.18 17.77 10.82
N PHE A 95 -7.04 18.56 11.46
CA PHE A 95 -8.48 18.29 11.52
C PHE A 95 -9.08 18.08 10.12
N LYS A 96 -9.89 17.01 9.98
CA LYS A 96 -10.54 16.56 8.72
C LYS A 96 -9.62 16.05 7.62
N GLU A 97 -8.32 15.89 7.86
CA GLU A 97 -7.45 15.19 6.92
C GLU A 97 -7.56 13.67 7.10
N SER A 98 -7.50 12.93 5.99
CA SER A 98 -7.50 11.46 6.00
C SER A 98 -6.51 10.94 4.97
N VAL A 99 -5.98 9.74 5.24
CA VAL A 99 -5.03 9.06 4.36
C VAL A 99 -5.22 7.56 4.47
N ALA A 100 -4.92 6.84 3.41
CA ALA A 100 -4.80 5.39 3.41
C ALA A 100 -3.34 5.00 3.24
N PHE A 101 -2.84 4.11 4.10
CA PHE A 101 -1.47 3.61 4.01
C PHE A 101 -1.44 2.26 3.29
N ASN A 102 -0.42 2.08 2.45
CA ASN A 102 -0.07 0.77 1.92
C ASN A 102 1.40 0.51 2.18
N PHE A 103 1.69 -0.28 3.21
CA PHE A 103 3.04 -0.67 3.56
C PHE A 103 3.53 -1.92 2.79
N GLY A 104 2.69 -2.52 1.94
CA GLY A 104 3.01 -3.73 1.17
C GLY A 104 1.97 -4.84 1.29
N SER A 105 0.94 -4.69 2.13
CA SER A 105 -0.16 -5.64 2.25
C SER A 105 -1.00 -5.77 0.98
N ARG A 106 -0.95 -4.76 0.11
CA ARG A 106 -1.57 -4.76 -1.23
C ARG A 106 -0.50 -4.37 -2.25
N PRO A 107 -0.61 -4.80 -3.53
CA PRO A 107 0.32 -4.37 -4.57
C PRO A 107 0.47 -2.84 -4.60
N LEU A 108 1.71 -2.36 -4.69
CA LEU A 108 1.98 -0.94 -4.85
C LEU A 108 1.50 -0.50 -6.23
N ARG A 109 0.78 0.62 -6.31
CA ARG A 109 0.33 1.17 -7.61
C ARG A 109 1.48 1.70 -8.45
N TYR A 110 2.49 2.27 -7.79
CA TYR A 110 3.70 2.80 -8.41
C TYR A 110 4.93 2.18 -7.72
N PRO A 111 5.28 0.92 -8.04
CA PRO A 111 6.53 0.32 -7.56
C PRO A 111 7.73 1.10 -8.12
N VAL A 112 8.82 1.15 -7.36
CA VAL A 112 10.05 1.82 -7.76
C VAL A 112 11.18 0.80 -7.76
N ASP A 113 11.90 0.71 -8.87
CA ASP A 113 12.98 -0.24 -9.04
C ASP A 113 14.07 -0.04 -7.97
N GLY A 114 14.56 -1.14 -7.40
CA GLY A 114 15.54 -1.13 -6.32
C GLY A 114 14.96 -0.94 -4.91
N TYR A 115 13.66 -0.63 -4.77
CA TYR A 115 13.01 -0.45 -3.47
C TYR A 115 12.01 -1.57 -3.17
N LEU A 116 11.85 -1.86 -1.88
CA LEU A 116 10.88 -2.84 -1.38
C LEU A 116 9.88 -2.18 -0.43
N PRO A 117 8.63 -2.68 -0.37
CA PRO A 117 7.68 -2.28 0.67
C PRO A 117 8.19 -2.66 2.08
N LEU A 118 7.72 -1.94 3.10
CA LEU A 118 8.07 -2.21 4.50
C LEU A 118 7.49 -3.53 5.03
N GLN A 119 6.33 -3.91 4.52
CA GLN A 119 5.63 -5.13 4.88
C GLN A 119 5.77 -6.13 3.74
N ASN A 120 6.18 -7.35 4.09
CA ASN A 120 6.18 -8.46 3.14
C ASN A 120 4.74 -8.76 2.64
N PRO A 121 4.58 -9.21 1.39
CA PRO A 121 3.28 -9.64 0.89
C PRO A 121 2.64 -10.69 1.81
N PRO A 122 1.30 -10.69 1.98
CA PRO A 122 0.61 -11.66 2.83
C PRO A 122 0.51 -13.03 2.14
N SER A 123 1.65 -13.70 1.95
CA SER A 123 1.80 -14.90 1.11
C SER A 123 0.87 -16.05 1.52
N ALA A 124 0.62 -16.22 2.83
CA ALA A 124 -0.29 -17.25 3.33
C ALA A 124 -1.73 -16.98 2.89
N ASP A 125 -2.20 -15.75 3.03
CA ASP A 125 -3.56 -15.38 2.64
C ASP A 125 -3.71 -15.33 1.12
N LEU A 126 -2.68 -14.91 0.39
CA LEU A 126 -2.62 -15.04 -1.07
C LEU A 126 -2.73 -16.50 -1.52
N THR A 127 -2.05 -17.42 -0.85
CA THR A 127 -2.14 -18.85 -1.17
C THR A 127 -3.54 -19.41 -0.91
N LYS A 128 -4.16 -19.02 0.20
CA LYS A 128 -5.56 -19.40 0.52
C LYS A 128 -6.52 -18.85 -0.52
N ALA A 129 -6.41 -17.57 -0.84
CA ALA A 129 -7.25 -16.90 -1.84
C ALA A 129 -7.10 -17.55 -3.22
N HIS A 130 -5.87 -17.90 -3.63
CA HIS A 130 -5.61 -18.56 -4.91
C HIS A 130 -6.25 -19.94 -4.99
N LYS A 131 -6.13 -20.77 -3.93
CA LYS A 131 -6.81 -22.07 -3.86
C LYS A 131 -8.32 -21.91 -3.96
N LEU A 132 -8.87 -20.92 -3.25
CA LEU A 132 -10.31 -20.68 -3.17
C LEU A 132 -10.88 -20.16 -4.49
N LEU A 133 -10.19 -19.25 -5.18
CA LEU A 133 -10.49 -18.84 -6.55
C LEU A 133 -10.44 -20.03 -7.52
N GLY A 134 -9.50 -20.95 -7.32
CA GLY A 134 -9.46 -22.23 -8.04
C GLY A 134 -10.73 -23.07 -7.82
N TYR A 135 -11.21 -23.19 -6.58
CA TYR A 135 -12.46 -23.89 -6.30
C TYR A 135 -13.68 -23.22 -6.94
N ILE A 136 -13.79 -21.88 -6.85
CA ILE A 136 -14.84 -21.12 -7.53
C ILE A 136 -14.81 -21.41 -9.03
N LYS A 137 -13.63 -21.31 -9.66
CA LYS A 137 -13.48 -21.55 -11.11
C LYS A 137 -13.90 -22.96 -11.53
N ASN A 138 -13.77 -23.95 -10.66
CA ASN A 138 -14.19 -25.33 -10.92
C ASN A 138 -15.70 -25.53 -10.73
N VAL A 139 -16.35 -24.73 -9.89
CA VAL A 139 -17.80 -24.78 -9.65
C VAL A 139 -18.57 -23.96 -10.68
N LEU A 140 -18.00 -22.85 -11.15
CA LEU A 140 -18.59 -22.05 -12.21
C LEU A 140 -18.59 -22.85 -13.52
N SER A 141 -19.79 -23.13 -14.04
CA SER A 141 -20.00 -23.74 -15.37
C SER A 141 -19.71 -22.77 -16.52
N THR A 142 -19.37 -21.52 -16.22
CA THR A 142 -19.12 -20.47 -17.19
C THR A 142 -17.64 -20.06 -17.18
N SER A 143 -17.05 -20.02 -18.37
CA SER A 143 -15.73 -19.45 -18.61
C SER A 143 -15.84 -18.27 -19.56
N ILE A 144 -15.03 -17.24 -19.34
CA ILE A 144 -14.94 -16.10 -20.27
C ILE A 144 -13.92 -16.47 -21.35
N ASP A 145 -14.33 -16.43 -22.61
CA ASP A 145 -13.39 -16.47 -23.73
C ASP A 145 -12.65 -15.14 -23.80
N THR A 146 -11.36 -15.15 -23.50
CA THR A 146 -10.52 -13.95 -23.49
C THR A 146 -10.22 -13.40 -24.89
N GLN A 147 -10.57 -14.12 -25.97
CA GLN A 147 -10.40 -13.63 -27.35
C GLN A 147 -11.67 -12.96 -27.91
N GLU A 148 -12.85 -13.44 -27.55
CA GLU A 148 -14.14 -12.92 -28.06
C GLU A 148 -14.97 -12.13 -27.03
N ASP A 149 -14.50 -12.02 -25.78
CA ASP A 149 -15.20 -11.37 -24.66
C ASP A 149 -16.64 -11.91 -24.47
N ARG A 150 -16.81 -13.21 -24.75
CA ARG A 150 -18.08 -13.94 -24.66
C ARG A 150 -18.05 -14.95 -23.52
N LEU A 151 -19.19 -15.09 -22.85
CA LEU A 151 -19.41 -16.15 -21.86
C LEU A 151 -19.63 -17.47 -22.58
N LEU A 152 -18.73 -18.42 -22.36
CA LEU A 152 -18.86 -19.80 -22.80
C LEU A 152 -19.33 -20.65 -21.62
N GLU A 153 -20.46 -21.32 -21.76
CA GLU A 153 -20.79 -22.44 -20.88
C GLU A 153 -19.84 -23.60 -21.22
N LYS A 154 -19.08 -24.05 -20.23
CA LYS A 154 -18.38 -25.31 -20.29
C LYS A 154 -19.37 -26.42 -19.98
N ASP A 155 -19.31 -27.51 -20.73
CA ASP A 155 -19.88 -28.78 -20.32
C ASP A 155 -19.26 -29.14 -18.96
N CYS A 156 -19.99 -28.80 -17.91
CA CYS A 156 -19.61 -29.08 -16.55
C CYS A 156 -19.49 -30.60 -16.49
N ALA A 157 -18.27 -31.12 -16.28
CA ALA A 157 -18.05 -32.54 -16.09
C ALA A 157 -19.15 -33.01 -15.14
N LEU A 158 -19.97 -33.96 -15.61
CA LEU A 158 -21.24 -34.43 -15.06
C LEU A 158 -21.20 -34.70 -13.54
N TRP A 159 -21.08 -33.65 -12.73
CA TRP A 159 -21.44 -33.67 -11.33
C TRP A 159 -22.95 -33.56 -11.31
N ARG A 160 -23.64 -34.66 -11.69
CA ARG A 160 -25.01 -34.90 -11.24
C ARG A 160 -24.95 -35.12 -9.73
N LEU A 161 -24.72 -34.05 -8.98
CA LEU A 161 -25.11 -34.01 -7.59
C LEU A 161 -26.61 -33.74 -7.59
N HIS A 162 -27.39 -34.73 -7.18
CA HIS A 162 -28.78 -34.55 -6.87
C HIS A 162 -28.93 -33.51 -5.75
N GLY A 163 -29.22 -32.26 -6.13
CA GLY A 163 -29.74 -31.22 -5.24
C GLY A 163 -28.97 -29.89 -5.29
N GLU A 164 -29.67 -28.85 -5.78
CA GLU A 164 -29.35 -27.43 -5.56
C GLU A 164 -28.79 -27.05 -4.17
N PRO A 165 -29.23 -27.66 -3.05
CA PRO A 165 -28.67 -27.36 -1.73
C PRO A 165 -27.14 -27.53 -1.61
N THR A 166 -26.51 -28.45 -2.36
CA THR A 166 -25.06 -28.68 -2.18
C THR A 166 -24.22 -27.55 -2.79
N VAL A 167 -24.67 -26.97 -3.91
CA VAL A 167 -24.03 -25.81 -4.53
C VAL A 167 -24.21 -24.58 -3.64
N LEU A 168 -25.41 -24.38 -3.09
CA LEU A 168 -25.71 -23.30 -2.14
C LEU A 168 -24.88 -23.43 -0.85
N ILE A 169 -24.74 -24.64 -0.30
CA ILE A 169 -23.92 -24.89 0.89
C ILE A 169 -22.43 -24.67 0.57
N ALA A 170 -21.94 -25.14 -0.58
CA ALA A 170 -20.55 -24.91 -0.99
C ALA A 170 -20.27 -23.41 -1.19
N LEU A 171 -21.15 -22.68 -1.89
CA LEU A 171 -21.04 -21.23 -2.07
C LEU A 171 -21.14 -20.48 -0.74
N ALA A 172 -22.05 -20.88 0.16
CA ALA A 172 -22.16 -20.29 1.51
C ALA A 172 -20.91 -20.55 2.34
N HIS A 173 -20.30 -21.75 2.24
CA HIS A 173 -19.05 -22.07 2.92
C HIS A 173 -17.87 -21.26 2.36
N ILE A 174 -17.83 -21.10 1.04
CA ILE A 174 -16.86 -20.26 0.34
C ILE A 174 -17.02 -18.79 0.79
N PHE A 175 -18.25 -18.25 0.77
CA PHE A 175 -18.53 -16.89 1.22
C PHE A 175 -18.19 -16.66 2.68
N ASN A 176 -18.50 -17.59 3.58
CA ASN A 176 -18.12 -17.49 5.00
C ASN A 176 -16.60 -17.46 5.20
N HIS A 177 -15.82 -18.13 4.34
CA HIS A 177 -14.36 -18.02 4.34
C HIS A 177 -13.82 -16.75 3.66
N PHE A 178 -14.59 -16.12 2.78
CA PHE A 178 -14.23 -14.85 2.12
C PHE A 178 -14.62 -13.61 2.90
N ALA A 179 -15.68 -13.65 3.72
CA ALA A 179 -16.16 -12.49 4.46
C ALA A 179 -15.07 -11.78 5.30
N PRO A 180 -14.09 -12.48 5.90
CA PRO A 180 -12.99 -11.84 6.61
C PRO A 180 -11.87 -11.25 5.72
N LEU A 181 -11.89 -11.52 4.41
CA LEU A 181 -10.87 -11.12 3.43
C LEU A 181 -11.34 -9.97 2.52
N MET A 182 -12.60 -9.56 2.59
CA MET A 182 -13.20 -8.41 1.89
C MET A 182 -13.27 -7.20 2.83
#